data_AF-A0AAJ7PB73-F1
#
_entry.id   AF-A0AAJ7PB73-F1
#
_cell.length_a   1.000
_cell.length_b   1.000
_cell.length_c   1.000
_cell.angle_alpha   90.00
_cell.angle_beta   90.00
_cell.angle_gamma   90.00
#
_symmetry.space_group_name_H-M   'P 1'
#
loop_
_entity.id
_entity.type
_entity.pdbx_description
1 polymer ?
#
loop_
_entity_poly.entity_id
_entity_poly.type
_entity_poly.pdbx_seq_one_letter_code
_entity_poly.pdbx_strand_id
1 'polypeptide(L)'
;MLLEANIPLYKVEHASFRNFFEKYTMKVLPHQTTLRKTYLIEKVYGATIDRIRGGDSRIWVSMDETTDLKGQFVMNTIVGRMDASEPTKPHLLSSEVVERMNPATIAQAFCNAMNLL
;
A
#
# COMPACT_ATOMS: atom_id res chain seq x y z
N MET A 1 6.01 -0.77 -15.44
CA MET A 1 7.43 -1.20 -15.45
C MET A 1 8.08 -1.24 -14.07
N LEU A 2 8.44 -0.13 -13.39
CA LEU A 2 9.18 -0.21 -12.11
C LEU A 2 8.41 -0.93 -10.99
N LEU A 3 7.15 -0.54 -10.76
CA LEU A 3 6.30 -1.17 -9.75
C LEU A 3 6.00 -2.64 -10.10
N GLU A 4 5.66 -2.90 -11.35
CA GLU A 4 5.37 -4.26 -11.85
C GLU A 4 6.58 -5.19 -11.75
N ALA A 5 7.80 -4.65 -11.91
CA ALA A 5 9.04 -5.39 -11.75
C ALA A 5 9.54 -5.45 -10.29
N ASN A 6 8.74 -5.00 -9.32
CA ASN A 6 9.11 -4.94 -7.91
C ASN A 6 10.43 -4.20 -7.64
N ILE A 7 10.69 -3.13 -8.40
CA ILE A 7 11.90 -2.31 -8.25
C ILE A 7 11.61 -1.18 -7.25
N PRO A 8 12.37 -1.08 -6.15
CA PRO A 8 12.19 -0.01 -5.18
C PRO A 8 12.33 1.38 -5.81
N LEU A 9 11.42 2.29 -5.48
CA LEU A 9 11.38 3.62 -6.09
C LEU A 9 12.68 4.42 -5.88
N TYR A 10 13.37 4.25 -4.76
CA TYR A 10 14.63 4.96 -4.50
C TYR A 10 15.72 4.65 -5.53
N LYS A 11 15.60 3.54 -6.30
CA LYS A 11 16.55 3.22 -7.37
C LYS A 11 16.59 4.27 -8.49
N VAL A 12 15.55 5.10 -8.60
CA VAL A 12 15.52 6.26 -9.51
C VAL A 12 16.60 7.30 -9.18
N GLU A 13 17.11 7.31 -7.95
CA GLU A 13 18.15 8.25 -7.53
C GLU A 13 19.56 7.70 -7.75
N HIS A 14 19.71 6.42 -8.10
CA HIS A 14 21.02 5.85 -8.38
C HIS A 14 21.62 6.45 -9.66
N ALA A 15 22.85 6.97 -9.57
CA ALA A 15 23.50 7.69 -10.66
C ALA A 15 23.51 6.91 -11.99
N SER A 16 23.88 5.62 -11.97
CA SER A 16 23.90 4.81 -13.20
C SER A 16 22.50 4.63 -13.81
N PHE A 17 21.47 4.48 -12.97
CA PHE A 17 20.10 4.30 -13.45
C PHE A 17 19.57 5.60 -14.05
N ARG A 18 19.79 6.71 -13.34
CA ARG A 18 19.44 8.06 -13.78
C ARG A 18 20.14 8.43 -15.08
N ASN A 19 21.46 8.29 -15.15
CA ASN A 19 22.24 8.61 -16.34
C ASN A 19 21.81 7.78 -17.55
N PHE A 20 21.56 6.47 -17.35
CA PHE A 20 21.04 5.60 -18.41
C PHE A 20 19.67 6.10 -18.89
N PHE A 21 18.73 6.33 -17.97
CA PHE A 21 17.37 6.71 -18.32
C PHE A 21 17.32 8.07 -19.00
N GLU A 22 18.01 9.07 -18.45
CA GLU A 22 18.05 10.44 -18.99
C GLU A 22 18.74 10.46 -20.36
N LYS A 23 19.80 9.67 -20.57
CA LYS A 23 20.50 9.53 -21.87
C LYS A 23 19.58 9.04 -22.98
N TYR A 24 18.76 8.01 -22.72
CA TYR A 24 17.96 7.37 -23.78
C TYR A 24 16.55 7.92 -23.92
N THR A 25 15.99 8.51 -22.86
CA THR A 25 14.62 9.05 -22.91
C THR A 25 14.59 10.57 -23.10
N MET A 26 15.72 11.27 -22.91
CA MET A 26 15.80 12.73 -22.89
C MET A 26 14.87 13.39 -21.86
N LYS A 27 14.45 12.65 -20.83
CA LYS A 27 13.55 13.10 -19.77
C LYS A 27 14.24 13.02 -18.42
N VAL A 28 14.14 14.10 -17.64
CA VAL A 28 14.63 14.14 -16.26
C VAL A 28 13.83 13.16 -15.40
N LEU A 29 14.55 12.35 -14.63
CA LEU A 29 13.90 11.38 -13.75
C LEU A 29 13.44 12.06 -12.45
N PRO A 30 12.15 11.99 -12.10
CA PRO A 30 11.65 12.59 -10.86
C PRO A 30 12.21 11.87 -9.63
N HIS A 31 12.29 12.60 -8.52
CA HIS A 31 12.68 12.05 -7.22
C HIS A 31 11.68 10.98 -6.74
N GLN A 32 12.12 10.00 -5.92
CA GLN A 32 11.23 8.95 -5.43
C GLN A 32 9.99 9.50 -4.69
N THR A 33 10.17 10.62 -3.99
CA THR A 33 9.08 11.33 -3.29
C THR A 33 8.03 11.86 -4.25
N THR A 34 8.46 12.44 -5.38
CA THR A 34 7.54 12.92 -6.42
C THR A 34 6.81 11.75 -7.07
N LEU A 35 7.51 10.66 -7.38
CA LEU A 35 6.88 9.42 -7.86
C LEU A 35 5.79 8.95 -6.90
N ARG A 36 6.13 8.80 -5.61
CA ARG A 36 5.18 8.34 -4.59
C ARG A 36 3.99 9.28 -4.44
N LYS A 37 4.23 10.57 -4.19
CA LYS A 37 3.18 11.53 -3.81
C LYS A 37 2.28 11.97 -4.96
N THR A 38 2.84 12.13 -6.16
CA THR A 38 2.11 12.73 -7.30
C THR A 38 1.61 11.65 -8.25
N TYR A 39 2.45 10.67 -8.59
CA TYR A 39 2.11 9.71 -9.64
C TYR A 39 1.39 8.47 -9.09
N LEU A 40 1.73 8.02 -7.88
CA LEU A 40 1.21 6.76 -7.33
C LEU A 40 0.00 6.92 -6.42
N ILE A 41 -0.02 7.95 -5.56
CA ILE A 41 -1.16 8.18 -4.65
C ILE A 41 -2.45 8.35 -5.43
N GLU A 42 -2.49 9.26 -6.41
CA GLU A 42 -3.74 9.52 -7.14
C GLU A 42 -4.11 8.36 -8.06
N LYS A 43 -3.17 7.88 -8.87
CA LYS A 43 -3.49 6.95 -9.96
C LYS A 43 -3.64 5.50 -9.53
N VAL A 44 -2.86 5.05 -8.55
CA VAL A 44 -2.82 3.64 -8.15
C VAL A 44 -3.57 3.44 -6.86
N TYR A 45 -3.22 4.20 -5.83
CA TYR A 45 -3.86 4.07 -4.52
C TYR A 45 -5.32 4.54 -4.56
N GLY A 46 -5.58 5.76 -5.05
CA GLY A 46 -6.94 6.31 -5.19
C GLY A 46 -7.85 5.40 -5.99
N ALA A 47 -7.44 5.02 -7.21
CA ALA A 47 -8.21 4.10 -8.05
C ALA A 47 -8.47 2.73 -7.38
N THR A 48 -7.54 2.23 -6.57
CA THR A 48 -7.74 0.97 -5.83
C THR A 48 -8.75 1.14 -4.70
N ILE A 49 -8.65 2.23 -3.93
CA ILE A 49 -9.61 2.57 -2.87
C ILE A 49 -11.00 2.78 -3.46
N ASP A 50 -11.13 3.54 -4.55
CA ASP A 50 -12.41 3.78 -5.22
C ASP A 50 -13.02 2.47 -5.73
N ARG A 51 -12.21 1.52 -6.20
CA ARG A 51 -12.68 0.20 -6.59
C ARG A 51 -13.16 -0.65 -5.40
N ILE A 52 -12.53 -0.49 -4.23
CA ILE A 52 -12.98 -1.16 -2.99
C ILE A 52 -14.30 -0.52 -2.52
N ARG A 53 -14.43 0.82 -2.60
CA ARG A 53 -15.62 1.60 -2.22
C ARG A 53 -16.81 1.43 -3.16
N GLY A 54 -16.55 1.42 -4.46
CA GLY A 54 -17.58 1.55 -5.50
C GLY A 54 -18.35 0.26 -5.81
N GLY A 55 -18.17 -0.81 -5.04
CA GLY A 55 -18.95 -2.04 -5.19
C GLY A 55 -20.06 -2.13 -4.14
N ASP A 56 -21.28 -2.48 -4.57
CA ASP A 56 -22.39 -2.90 -3.66
C ASP A 56 -22.11 -4.22 -2.91
N SER A 57 -20.92 -4.78 -3.11
CA SER A 57 -20.44 -6.00 -2.49
C SER A 57 -19.99 -5.75 -1.05
N ARG A 58 -20.36 -6.66 -0.15
CA ARG A 58 -19.83 -6.69 1.21
C ARG A 58 -18.30 -6.87 1.17
N ILE A 59 -17.61 -6.36 2.18
CA ILE A 59 -16.17 -6.59 2.38
C ILE A 59 -15.95 -7.53 3.55
N TRP A 60 -14.82 -8.23 3.53
CA TRP A 60 -14.26 -8.86 4.71
C TRP A 60 -12.98 -8.12 5.08
N VAL A 61 -12.72 -8.03 6.38
CA VAL A 61 -11.52 -7.39 6.93
C VAL A 61 -10.83 -8.40 7.83
N SER A 62 -9.54 -8.59 7.63
CA SER A 62 -8.68 -9.40 8.48
C SER A 62 -7.67 -8.47 9.16
N MET A 63 -7.54 -8.65 10.47
CA MET A 63 -6.54 -8.00 11.30
C MET A 63 -5.46 -9.03 11.59
N ASP A 64 -4.25 -8.77 11.13
CA ASP A 64 -3.09 -9.63 11.33
C ASP A 64 -2.09 -8.96 12.28
N GLU A 65 -1.85 -9.64 13.39
CA GLU A 65 -0.94 -9.22 14.45
C GLU A 65 0.43 -9.86 14.24
N THR A 66 1.44 -9.05 13.98
CA THR A 66 2.82 -9.52 13.76
C THR A 66 3.80 -8.73 14.62
N THR A 67 4.87 -9.38 15.06
CA THR A 67 6.03 -8.70 15.66
C THR A 67 7.16 -8.67 14.64
N ASP A 68 7.67 -7.49 14.31
CA ASP A 68 8.76 -7.37 13.34
C ASP A 68 10.12 -7.82 13.93
N LEU A 69 11.15 -7.88 13.08
CA LEU A 69 12.50 -8.27 13.51
C LEU A 69 13.14 -7.32 14.54
N LYS A 70 12.57 -6.12 14.73
CA LYS A 70 13.03 -5.13 15.71
C LYS A 70 12.22 -5.21 17.01
N GLY A 71 11.30 -6.16 17.14
CA GLY A 71 10.44 -6.32 18.31
C GLY A 71 9.27 -5.33 18.36
N GLN A 72 8.98 -4.62 17.26
CA GLN A 72 7.83 -3.74 17.18
C GLN A 72 6.57 -4.55 16.89
N PHE A 73 5.47 -4.22 17.57
CA PHE A 73 4.15 -4.75 17.26
C PHE A 73 3.61 -4.03 16.03
N VAL A 74 3.29 -4.80 15.00
CA VAL A 74 2.75 -4.32 13.72
C VAL A 74 1.37 -4.92 13.53
N MET A 75 0.39 -4.04 13.31
CA MET A 75 -0.96 -4.43 12.95
C MET A 75 -1.16 -4.23 11.45
N ASN A 76 -1.41 -5.33 10.74
CA ASN A 76 -1.71 -5.34 9.32
C ASN A 76 -3.22 -5.47 9.13
N THR A 77 -3.84 -4.51 8.45
CA THR A 77 -5.25 -4.61 8.07
C THR A 77 -5.35 -5.00 6.61
N ILE A 78 -5.95 -6.15 6.34
CA ILE A 78 -6.18 -6.69 5.01
C ILE A 78 -7.67 -6.59 4.70
N VAL A 79 -8.01 -6.05 3.54
CA VAL A 79 -9.39 -5.96 3.06
C VAL A 79 -9.54 -6.75 1.78
N GLY A 80 -10.66 -7.46 1.65
CA GLY A 80 -11.06 -8.09 0.41
C GLY A 80 -12.55 -7.94 0.17
N ARG A 81 -12.95 -8.00 -1.09
CA ARG A 81 -14.36 -8.06 -1.46
C ARG A 81 -14.89 -9.47 -1.16
N MET A 82 -16.03 -9.55 -0.48
CA MET A 82 -16.78 -10.81 -0.40
C MET A 82 -17.54 -11.00 -1.70
N ASP A 83 -17.26 -12.11 -2.38
CA ASP A 83 -18.03 -12.56 -3.52
C ASP A 83 -18.32 -14.05 -3.33
N ALA A 84 -19.56 -14.45 -3.55
CA ALA A 84 -20.00 -15.83 -3.37
C ALA A 84 -19.61 -16.73 -4.55
N SER A 85 -19.31 -16.13 -5.70
CA SER A 85 -19.02 -16.83 -6.95
C SER A 85 -17.52 -17.05 -7.16
N GLU A 86 -16.68 -16.09 -6.76
CA GLU A 86 -15.24 -16.15 -7.01
C GLU A 86 -14.39 -15.56 -5.86
N PRO A 87 -13.20 -16.12 -5.59
CA PRO A 87 -12.23 -15.50 -4.70
C PRO A 87 -11.75 -14.17 -5.27
N THR A 88 -11.81 -13.11 -4.47
CA THR A 88 -11.28 -11.80 -4.87
C THR A 88 -9.84 -11.62 -4.40
N LYS A 89 -9.09 -10.75 -5.09
CA LYS A 89 -7.73 -10.40 -4.68
C LYS A 89 -7.76 -9.49 -3.44
N PRO A 90 -7.22 -9.90 -2.29
CA PRO A 90 -7.15 -9.05 -1.11
C PRO A 90 -6.09 -7.96 -1.26
N HIS A 91 -6.25 -6.88 -0.49
CA HIS A 91 -5.35 -5.74 -0.43
C HIS A 91 -4.93 -5.48 1.01
N LEU A 92 -3.62 -5.26 1.22
CA LEU A 92 -3.13 -4.68 2.47
C LEU A 92 -3.53 -3.20 2.49
N LEU A 93 -4.47 -2.85 3.35
CA LEU A 93 -5.06 -1.53 3.45
C LEU A 93 -4.22 -0.60 4.34
N SER A 94 -3.76 -1.12 5.47
CA SER A 94 -2.93 -0.41 6.43
C SER A 94 -1.91 -1.36 7.06
N SER A 95 -0.76 -0.83 7.44
CA SER A 95 0.25 -1.50 8.25
C SER A 95 0.78 -0.46 9.23
N GLU A 96 0.37 -0.55 10.49
CA GLU A 96 0.70 0.42 11.52
C GLU A 96 1.48 -0.22 12.66
N VAL A 97 2.46 0.51 13.19
CA VAL A 97 3.17 0.11 14.40
C VAL A 97 2.34 0.54 15.60
N VAL A 98 2.03 -0.40 16.48
CA VAL A 98 1.25 -0.16 17.70
C VAL A 98 2.14 -0.32 18.94
N GLU A 99 1.80 0.39 20.01
CA GLU A 99 2.61 0.34 21.25
C GLU A 99 2.53 -1.01 21.97
N ARG A 100 1.40 -1.72 21.82
CA ARG A 100 1.09 -2.98 22.49
C ARG A 100 -0.03 -3.70 21.73
N MET A 101 -0.15 -5.01 21.94
CA MET A 101 -1.26 -5.82 21.42
C MET A 101 -2.29 -6.04 22.52
N ASN A 102 -3.41 -5.33 22.45
CA ASN A 102 -4.56 -5.52 23.32
C ASN A 102 -5.86 -5.17 22.59
N PRO A 103 -7.04 -5.58 23.10
CA PRO A 103 -8.31 -5.35 22.40
C PRO A 103 -8.58 -3.89 22.01
N ALA A 104 -8.15 -2.91 22.82
CA ALA A 104 -8.34 -1.49 22.54
C ALA A 104 -7.49 -1.00 21.37
N THR A 105 -6.21 -1.37 21.34
CA THR A 105 -5.28 -1.03 20.23
C THR A 105 -5.71 -1.69 18.93
N ILE A 106 -6.17 -2.95 18.97
CA ILE A 106 -6.70 -3.66 17.80
C ILE A 106 -7.95 -2.95 17.27
N ALA A 107 -8.89 -2.57 18.15
CA ALA A 107 -10.09 -1.85 17.75
C ALA A 107 -9.76 -0.47 17.15
N GLN A 108 -8.78 0.23 17.71
CA GLN A 108 -8.33 1.51 17.17
C GLN A 108 -7.69 1.35 15.79
N ALA A 109 -6.83 0.34 15.61
CA ALA A 109 -6.21 0.01 14.33
C ALA A 109 -7.27 -0.30 13.25
N PHE A 110 -8.29 -1.07 13.63
CA PHE A 110 -9.43 -1.34 12.77
C PHE A 110 -10.14 -0.05 12.35
N CYS A 111 -10.50 0.82 13.31
CA CYS A 111 -11.14 2.10 13.02
C CYS A 111 -10.28 2.99 12.12
N ASN A 112 -8.98 3.08 12.38
CA ASN A 112 -8.03 3.84 11.55
C ASN A 112 -8.03 3.34 10.10
N ALA A 113 -7.95 2.02 9.92
CA ALA A 113 -7.96 1.41 8.59
C ALA A 113 -9.31 1.63 7.89
N MET A 114 -10.44 1.51 8.60
CA MET A 114 -11.76 1.76 8.01
C MET A 114 -11.98 3.22 7.59
N ASN A 115 -11.33 4.18 8.24
CA ASN A 115 -11.36 5.59 7.81
C ASN A 115 -10.61 5.83 6.47
N LEU A 116 -9.80 4.87 6.00
CA LEU A 116 -9.18 4.94 4.67
C LEU A 116 -10.12 4.46 3.55
N LEU A 117 -11.14 3.68 3.92
CA LEU A 117 -12.21 3.20 3.04
C LEU A 117 -13.38 4.17 2.97
#